data_AF-A0A4V1VMG0-F1
#
_entry.id   AF-A0A4V1VMG0-F1
#
_cell.length_a   1.000
_cell.length_b   1.000
_cell.length_c   1.000
_cell.angle_alpha   90.00
_cell.angle_beta   90.00
_cell.angle_gamma   90.00
#
_symmetry.space_group_name_H-M   'P 1'
#
loop_
_entity.id
_entity.type
_entity.pdbx_description
1 polymer ?
#
loop_
_entity_poly.entity_id
_entity_poly.type
_entity_poly.pdbx_seq_one_letter_code
_entity_poly.pdbx_strand_id
1 'polypeptide(L)'
;MNARFGVKRKVALGVTALAAIAVSAVSGSASAVTSENQGSSDHWGAITRNTIGSPVAALRNGPFGSFGVKGPSARPPYGRGSLGIEVADKSTSLTPPSEQVEFGNEVDFYGDRVLALKQVGFHVFQTGENVSYGGPGNMPNIRFEINPNLTAAPATTYSSMVWNSAPSPVTDRWSPYLNATTTGTWYLTGNAGTVTGCTLTAQCTFPQLKTALNDGGAQPTIYTAGVGKGRDYMWIGAVDGLRINRTVYDFEADGVRTRRAG
;
A
#
# COMPACT_ATOMS: atom_id res chain seq x y z
N MET A 1 8.81 -58.90 -56.50
CA MET A 1 8.47 -59.04 -55.07
C MET A 1 9.76 -58.99 -54.26
N ASN A 2 9.80 -58.11 -53.27
CA ASN A 2 10.98 -57.68 -52.50
C ASN A 2 11.44 -58.73 -51.47
N ALA A 3 12.76 -58.94 -51.35
CA ALA A 3 13.57 -58.68 -50.13
C ALA A 3 15.00 -59.22 -50.30
N ARG A 4 15.94 -58.60 -49.59
CA ARG A 4 17.35 -58.41 -49.95
C ARG A 4 18.32 -59.39 -49.27
N PHE A 5 19.41 -59.68 -49.97
CA PHE A 5 20.76 -60.06 -49.51
C PHE A 5 21.27 -59.07 -48.44
N GLY A 6 22.22 -59.32 -47.54
CA GLY A 6 23.31 -60.30 -47.46
C GLY A 6 24.28 -59.81 -46.34
N VAL A 7 25.20 -60.68 -45.93
CA VAL A 7 25.94 -60.64 -44.66
C VAL A 7 27.42 -60.22 -44.85
N LYS A 8 28.02 -59.64 -43.77
CA LYS A 8 29.45 -59.53 -43.37
C LYS A 8 30.38 -58.47 -44.01
N ARG A 9 31.10 -57.71 -43.16
CA ARG A 9 32.53 -57.92 -42.80
C ARG A 9 33.04 -56.93 -41.73
N LYS A 10 33.96 -57.44 -40.89
CA LYS A 10 34.77 -56.72 -39.88
C LYS A 10 36.00 -56.07 -40.55
N VAL A 11 36.62 -55.06 -39.92
CA VAL A 11 38.08 -54.88 -39.66
C VAL A 11 38.32 -53.51 -38.96
N ALA A 12 39.41 -53.43 -38.20
CA ALA A 12 39.68 -52.57 -37.05
C ALA A 12 40.80 -51.51 -37.26
N LEU A 13 41.02 -50.69 -36.21
CA LEU A 13 42.20 -49.83 -35.86
C LEU A 13 42.48 -48.65 -36.82
N GLY A 14 42.73 -47.41 -36.40
CA GLY A 14 42.99 -46.77 -35.12
C GLY A 14 44.05 -45.67 -35.35
N VAL A 15 43.85 -44.41 -34.92
CA VAL A 15 44.92 -43.42 -34.71
C VAL A 15 44.48 -42.40 -33.65
N THR A 16 45.29 -42.31 -32.61
CA THR A 16 45.36 -41.32 -31.52
C THR A 16 45.63 -39.89 -31.99
N ALA A 17 45.00 -38.91 -31.35
CA ALA A 17 45.52 -37.55 -31.24
C ALA A 17 45.34 -37.02 -29.80
N LEU A 18 46.46 -36.66 -29.17
CA LEU A 18 46.57 -35.97 -27.89
C LEU A 18 46.23 -34.48 -28.02
N ALA A 19 45.57 -33.92 -27.01
CA ALA A 19 45.69 -32.56 -26.46
C ALA A 19 44.43 -32.30 -25.60
N ALA A 20 44.39 -31.57 -24.50
CA ALA A 20 45.33 -31.01 -23.54
C ALA A 20 44.44 -30.60 -22.33
N ILE A 21 45.07 -30.43 -21.18
CA ILE A 21 44.47 -30.11 -19.87
C ILE A 21 43.64 -28.82 -19.90
N ALA A 22 42.47 -28.83 -19.25
CA ALA A 22 41.98 -27.69 -18.47
C ALA A 22 41.04 -28.17 -17.36
N VAL A 23 41.52 -28.14 -16.12
CA VAL A 23 40.65 -28.13 -14.93
C VAL A 23 39.94 -26.78 -14.94
N SER A 24 38.75 -26.73 -15.53
CA SER A 24 37.86 -25.59 -15.32
C SER A 24 37.26 -25.77 -13.94
N ALA A 25 37.70 -24.93 -13.02
CA ALA A 25 37.02 -24.69 -11.75
C ALA A 25 35.50 -24.69 -12.00
N VAL A 26 34.77 -25.45 -11.19
CA VAL A 26 33.33 -25.24 -11.06
C VAL A 26 33.19 -23.84 -10.49
N SER A 27 33.14 -22.84 -11.37
CA SER A 27 32.53 -21.57 -11.08
C SER A 27 31.12 -21.94 -10.65
N GLY A 28 30.88 -21.90 -9.34
CA GLY A 28 29.54 -22.00 -8.79
C GLY A 28 28.67 -21.14 -9.68
N SER A 29 27.65 -21.75 -10.28
CA SER A 29 26.69 -21.02 -11.08
C SER A 29 26.13 -19.95 -10.16
N ALA A 30 26.66 -18.73 -10.31
CA ALA A 30 25.99 -17.55 -9.85
C ALA A 30 24.64 -17.63 -10.55
N SER A 31 23.62 -18.03 -9.80
CA SER A 31 22.25 -17.91 -10.26
C SER A 31 22.15 -16.51 -10.81
N ALA A 32 21.92 -16.44 -12.12
CA ALA A 32 21.70 -15.19 -12.80
C ALA A 32 20.65 -14.45 -11.98
N VAL A 33 21.05 -13.31 -11.43
CA VAL A 33 20.13 -12.36 -10.82
C VAL A 33 19.25 -11.92 -11.98
N THR A 34 18.14 -12.62 -12.15
CA THR A 34 17.04 -12.13 -12.96
C THR A 34 16.64 -10.84 -12.30
N SER A 35 16.93 -9.73 -12.98
CA SER A 35 16.31 -8.44 -12.72
C SER A 35 14.81 -8.59 -13.00
N GLU A 36 14.11 -9.31 -12.13
CA GLU A 36 12.67 -9.21 -11.99
C GLU A 36 12.38 -7.88 -11.30
N ASN A 37 11.50 -7.11 -11.92
CA ASN A 37 11.03 -5.83 -11.44
C ASN A 37 10.68 -5.87 -9.95
N GLN A 38 11.41 -5.07 -9.17
CA GLN A 38 11.25 -4.77 -7.74
C GLN A 38 9.80 -4.83 -7.23
N GLY A 39 9.38 -6.02 -6.82
CA GLY A 39 8.18 -6.30 -6.05
C GLY A 39 8.56 -7.02 -4.76
N SER A 40 9.34 -6.35 -3.92
CA SER A 40 9.41 -6.59 -2.49
C SER A 40 9.86 -5.27 -1.87
N SER A 41 8.93 -4.38 -1.54
CA SER A 41 9.24 -3.48 -0.44
C SER A 41 8.98 -4.27 0.82
N ASP A 42 10.08 -4.77 1.38
CA ASP A 42 10.12 -5.32 2.72
C ASP A 42 9.35 -4.37 3.66
N HIS A 43 8.70 -4.93 4.69
CA HIS A 43 7.95 -4.18 5.72
C HIS A 43 6.54 -3.70 5.38
N TRP A 44 5.97 -3.98 4.20
CA TRP A 44 4.54 -3.72 3.94
C TRP A 44 3.65 -4.87 4.37
N GLY A 45 2.64 -4.58 5.18
CA GLY A 45 1.71 -5.57 5.67
C GLY A 45 0.60 -4.98 6.53
N ALA A 46 -0.25 -5.85 7.08
CA ALA A 46 -1.22 -5.45 8.09
C ALA A 46 -0.49 -4.96 9.34
N ILE A 47 -0.79 -3.74 9.78
CA ILE A 47 -0.26 -3.15 11.00
C ILE A 47 -1.02 -3.76 12.17
N THR A 48 -0.40 -4.73 12.83
CA THR A 48 -1.03 -5.57 13.86
C THR A 48 -1.62 -4.77 15.02
N ARG A 49 -0.95 -3.68 15.44
CA ARG A 49 -1.42 -2.80 16.52
C ARG A 49 -2.62 -1.92 16.16
N ASN A 50 -2.94 -1.77 14.88
CA ASN A 50 -4.10 -1.00 14.39
C ASN A 50 -5.13 -1.88 13.66
N THR A 51 -5.09 -3.19 13.93
CA THR A 51 -6.03 -4.17 13.38
C THR A 51 -6.89 -4.75 14.50
N ILE A 52 -8.20 -4.78 14.31
CA ILE A 52 -9.20 -5.23 15.29
C ILE A 52 -10.19 -6.16 14.60
N GLY A 53 -10.43 -7.33 15.21
CA GLY A 53 -11.40 -8.32 14.74
C GLY A 53 -10.84 -9.19 13.62
N SER A 54 -11.66 -9.51 12.62
CA SER A 54 -11.27 -10.35 11.47
C SER A 54 -11.35 -9.63 10.11
N PRO A 55 -10.83 -8.40 10.00
CA PRO A 55 -10.88 -7.66 8.75
C PRO A 55 -9.90 -8.24 7.72
N VAL A 56 -10.08 -7.86 6.46
CA VAL A 56 -9.16 -8.21 5.37
C VAL A 56 -8.39 -6.98 4.93
N ALA A 57 -7.07 -7.12 4.84
CA ALA A 57 -6.21 -6.25 4.07
C ALA A 57 -5.27 -7.13 3.23
N ALA A 58 -5.57 -7.25 1.93
CA ALA A 58 -4.91 -8.21 1.07
C ALA A 58 -4.56 -7.59 -0.29
N LEU A 59 -3.32 -7.80 -0.72
CA LEU A 59 -2.90 -7.49 -2.07
C LEU A 59 -3.54 -8.48 -3.05
N ARG A 60 -4.16 -7.98 -4.11
CA ARG A 60 -4.91 -8.80 -5.08
C ARG A 60 -4.98 -8.13 -6.45
N ASN A 61 -5.36 -8.89 -7.47
CA ASN A 61 -5.70 -8.32 -8.78
C ASN A 61 -7.05 -7.58 -8.75
N GLY A 62 -7.18 -6.55 -9.59
CA GLY A 62 -8.39 -5.73 -9.69
C GLY A 62 -8.65 -4.93 -8.42
N PRO A 63 -9.91 -4.59 -8.09
CA PRO A 63 -11.11 -4.86 -8.87
C PRO A 63 -11.03 -4.22 -10.26
N PHE A 64 -11.72 -4.84 -11.20
CA PHE A 64 -11.99 -4.24 -12.51
C PHE A 64 -13.40 -3.64 -12.47
N GLY A 65 -13.62 -2.53 -13.17
CA GLY A 65 -14.88 -1.80 -13.16
C GLY A 65 -16.08 -2.68 -13.48
N SER A 66 -17.24 -2.30 -12.94
CA SER A 66 -18.51 -2.98 -13.19
C SER A 66 -18.89 -2.98 -14.68
N PHE A 67 -19.92 -3.75 -15.04
CA PHE A 67 -20.37 -3.89 -16.43
C PHE A 67 -20.52 -2.53 -17.14
N GLY A 68 -19.89 -2.40 -18.31
CA GLY A 68 -19.96 -1.19 -19.13
C GLY A 68 -18.95 -0.09 -18.79
N VAL A 69 -18.24 -0.17 -17.65
CA VAL A 69 -17.10 0.72 -17.37
C VAL A 69 -15.94 0.30 -18.27
N LYS A 70 -15.47 1.22 -19.11
CA LYS A 70 -14.37 1.01 -20.07
C LYS A 70 -13.26 2.03 -19.84
N GLY A 71 -12.08 1.72 -20.37
CA GLY A 71 -10.94 2.63 -20.33
C GLY A 71 -10.25 2.66 -18.95
N PRO A 72 -9.51 3.73 -18.63
CA PRO A 72 -8.64 3.78 -17.44
C PRO A 72 -9.37 3.57 -16.11
N SER A 73 -10.62 3.98 -15.98
CA SER A 73 -11.41 3.80 -14.74
C SER A 73 -11.89 2.37 -14.52
N ALA A 74 -11.74 1.49 -15.51
CA ALA A 74 -12.13 0.08 -15.44
C ALA A 74 -11.06 -0.83 -14.81
N ARG A 75 -9.88 -0.31 -14.46
CA ARG A 75 -8.77 -1.10 -13.91
C ARG A 75 -7.95 -0.27 -12.92
N PRO A 76 -7.16 -0.91 -12.03
CA PRO A 76 -6.29 -0.18 -11.12
C PRO A 76 -5.39 0.83 -11.88
N PRO A 77 -5.36 2.10 -11.46
CA PRO A 77 -4.60 3.15 -12.13
C PRO A 77 -3.08 2.92 -12.27
N TYR A 78 -2.42 2.28 -11.30
CA TYR A 78 -0.98 2.08 -11.31
C TYR A 78 -0.54 0.70 -11.81
N GLY A 79 -1.46 -0.24 -11.93
CA GLY A 79 -1.09 -1.64 -12.11
C GLY A 79 -2.22 -2.56 -12.55
N ARG A 80 -2.04 -3.84 -12.21
CA ARG A 80 -3.12 -4.84 -12.31
C ARG A 80 -3.71 -5.17 -10.95
N GLY A 81 -2.94 -4.95 -9.89
CA GLY A 81 -3.35 -5.17 -8.53
C GLY A 81 -3.82 -3.92 -7.81
N SER A 82 -4.23 -4.16 -6.57
CA SER A 82 -4.55 -3.14 -5.59
C SER A 82 -4.49 -3.76 -4.19
N LEU A 83 -4.66 -2.92 -3.18
CA LEU A 83 -4.95 -3.34 -1.81
C LEU A 83 -6.47 -3.47 -1.64
N GLY A 84 -6.96 -4.70 -1.51
CA GLY A 84 -8.33 -4.96 -1.06
C GLY A 84 -8.47 -4.75 0.44
N ILE A 85 -9.50 -4.01 0.85
CA ILE A 85 -9.85 -3.84 2.27
C ILE A 85 -11.30 -4.26 2.47
N GLU A 86 -11.53 -5.07 3.51
CA GLU A 86 -12.86 -5.47 3.97
C GLU A 86 -12.92 -5.29 5.48
N VAL A 87 -13.89 -4.50 5.93
CA VAL A 87 -14.17 -4.26 7.34
C VAL A 87 -15.67 -4.43 7.54
N ALA A 88 -16.06 -5.29 8.47
CA ALA A 88 -17.47 -5.47 8.83
C ALA A 88 -17.89 -4.51 9.96
N ASP A 89 -19.17 -4.11 9.96
CA ASP A 89 -19.79 -3.51 11.12
C ASP A 89 -20.33 -4.62 12.04
N LYS A 90 -20.36 -4.38 13.35
CA LYS A 90 -21.04 -5.25 14.32
C LYS A 90 -20.54 -6.70 14.37
N SER A 91 -19.33 -7.00 13.90
CA SER A 91 -18.79 -8.37 13.83
C SER A 91 -17.94 -8.79 15.03
N THR A 92 -17.60 -7.88 15.93
CA THR A 92 -16.83 -8.18 17.15
C THR A 92 -17.71 -8.11 18.40
N SER A 93 -17.29 -8.71 19.51
CA SER A 93 -17.96 -8.57 20.82
C SER A 93 -17.54 -7.31 21.59
N LEU A 94 -16.84 -6.38 20.93
CA LEU A 94 -16.41 -5.12 21.53
C LEU A 94 -17.58 -4.15 21.70
N THR A 95 -17.36 -3.08 22.46
CA THR A 95 -18.32 -1.97 22.59
C THR A 95 -17.67 -0.68 22.07
N PRO A 96 -18.11 -0.13 20.91
CA PRO A 96 -19.08 -0.71 19.97
C PRO A 96 -18.50 -1.88 19.17
N PRO A 97 -19.35 -2.82 18.71
CA PRO A 97 -18.93 -3.99 17.96
C PRO A 97 -18.51 -3.52 16.55
N SER A 98 -17.21 -3.58 16.29
CA SER A 98 -16.61 -2.99 15.10
C SER A 98 -15.24 -3.60 14.80
N GLU A 99 -14.90 -3.62 13.52
CA GLU A 99 -13.58 -3.97 13.01
C GLU A 99 -12.81 -2.73 12.57
N GLN A 100 -11.51 -2.91 12.42
CA GLN A 100 -10.62 -1.92 11.82
C GLN A 100 -9.43 -2.65 11.23
N VAL A 101 -8.94 -2.18 10.09
CA VAL A 101 -7.64 -2.64 9.56
C VAL A 101 -6.83 -1.45 9.07
N GLU A 102 -5.52 -1.61 9.18
CA GLU A 102 -4.53 -0.71 8.61
C GLU A 102 -3.47 -1.57 7.90
N PHE A 103 -3.19 -1.26 6.65
CA PHE A 103 -2.11 -1.86 5.86
C PHE A 103 -1.07 -0.79 5.58
N GLY A 104 0.19 -1.06 5.91
CA GLY A 104 1.21 -0.03 5.83
C GLY A 104 2.60 -0.55 6.07
N ASN A 105 3.51 0.39 6.29
CA ASN A 105 4.91 0.14 6.51
C ASN A 105 5.37 0.74 7.83
N GLU A 106 5.84 -0.14 8.72
CA GLU A 106 6.17 0.18 10.10
C GLU A 106 7.62 0.62 10.31
N VAL A 107 8.44 0.65 9.24
CA VAL A 107 9.90 0.79 9.34
C VAL A 107 10.44 1.91 8.48
N ASP A 108 10.10 1.95 7.19
CA ASP A 108 10.82 2.74 6.18
C ASP A 108 10.57 4.25 6.31
N PHE A 109 9.51 4.64 6.99
CA PHE A 109 9.16 6.05 7.23
C PHE A 109 9.58 6.55 8.61
N TYR A 110 10.22 5.70 9.42
CA TYR A 110 10.58 6.08 10.78
C TYR A 110 11.58 7.24 10.80
N GLY A 111 11.24 8.32 11.50
CA GLY A 111 12.04 9.53 11.59
C GLY A 111 11.82 10.55 10.47
N ASP A 112 11.06 10.20 9.43
CA ASP A 112 10.73 11.14 8.35
C ASP A 112 9.93 12.32 8.89
N ARG A 113 10.18 13.51 8.35
CA ARG A 113 9.52 14.74 8.84
C ARG A 113 8.10 14.84 8.31
N VAL A 114 7.11 14.97 9.19
CA VAL A 114 5.72 15.22 8.80
C VAL A 114 5.61 16.53 8.00
N LEU A 115 6.39 17.55 8.37
CA LEU A 115 6.40 18.83 7.66
C LEU A 115 6.98 18.75 6.24
N ALA A 116 7.70 17.67 5.89
CA ALA A 116 8.21 17.43 4.55
C ALA A 116 7.18 16.80 3.59
N LEU A 117 6.01 16.38 4.09
CA LEU A 117 4.92 15.88 3.25
C LEU A 117 4.37 17.01 2.35
N LYS A 118 4.40 16.78 1.05
CA LYS A 118 3.98 17.71 -0.02
C LYS A 118 2.93 17.11 -0.96
N GLN A 119 2.90 15.79 -1.08
CA GLN A 119 1.91 15.06 -1.88
C GLN A 119 1.55 13.79 -1.10
N VAL A 120 0.28 13.58 -0.81
CA VAL A 120 -0.22 12.40 -0.10
C VAL A 120 -1.57 12.05 -0.69
N GLY A 121 -1.89 10.77 -0.89
CA GLY A 121 -3.17 10.37 -1.46
C GLY A 121 -3.13 9.02 -2.15
N PHE A 122 -4.27 8.63 -2.71
CA PHE A 122 -4.44 7.35 -3.39
C PHE A 122 -5.56 7.40 -4.44
N HIS A 123 -5.70 6.31 -5.21
CA HIS A 123 -6.93 6.01 -5.94
C HIS A 123 -7.76 4.98 -5.17
N VAL A 124 -9.09 5.04 -5.30
CA VAL A 124 -9.99 4.14 -4.58
C VAL A 124 -11.07 3.61 -5.50
N PHE A 125 -11.42 2.35 -5.29
CA PHE A 125 -12.59 1.71 -5.86
C PHE A 125 -13.69 1.70 -4.79
N GLN A 126 -14.56 2.70 -4.85
CA GLN A 126 -15.72 2.82 -3.98
C GLN A 126 -16.93 2.18 -4.62
N THR A 127 -17.76 1.48 -3.85
CA THR A 127 -18.99 0.84 -4.35
C THR A 127 -20.25 1.58 -3.92
N GLY A 128 -21.36 1.36 -4.65
CA GLY A 128 -22.68 1.86 -4.24
C GLY A 128 -23.16 1.29 -2.90
N GLU A 129 -22.80 0.04 -2.59
CA GLU A 129 -23.13 -0.60 -1.31
C GLU A 129 -22.45 0.13 -0.13
N ASN A 130 -21.16 0.44 -0.23
CA ASN A 130 -20.44 1.19 0.81
C ASN A 130 -21.10 2.55 1.07
N VAL A 131 -21.52 3.24 0.01
CA VAL A 131 -22.23 4.52 0.11
C VAL A 131 -23.59 4.35 0.81
N SER A 132 -24.28 3.24 0.57
CA SER A 132 -25.57 2.95 1.22
C SER A 132 -25.43 2.71 2.73
N TYR A 133 -24.31 2.17 3.19
CA TYR A 133 -24.08 1.89 4.62
C TYR A 133 -23.68 3.12 5.45
N GLY A 134 -22.78 3.97 4.94
CA GLY A 134 -22.21 5.08 5.72
C GLY A 134 -22.23 6.43 5.00
N GLY A 135 -22.97 6.53 3.89
CA GLY A 135 -23.02 7.72 3.04
C GLY A 135 -21.78 7.90 2.17
N PRO A 136 -21.72 8.98 1.38
CA PRO A 136 -20.60 9.25 0.46
C PRO A 136 -19.24 9.38 1.15
N GLY A 137 -19.22 9.71 2.45
CA GLY A 137 -18.01 9.82 3.26
C GLY A 137 -17.50 8.49 3.83
N ASN A 138 -18.18 7.36 3.60
CA ASN A 138 -17.72 6.04 4.03
C ASN A 138 -16.55 5.57 3.17
N MET A 139 -15.36 6.07 3.49
CA MET A 139 -14.15 5.95 2.67
C MET A 139 -12.99 5.36 3.50
N PRO A 140 -12.00 4.74 2.85
CA PRO A 140 -10.74 4.44 3.51
C PRO A 140 -10.00 5.73 3.86
N ASN A 141 -9.06 5.64 4.80
CA ASN A 141 -8.25 6.74 5.28
C ASN A 141 -6.76 6.47 5.06
N ILE A 142 -5.95 7.52 5.19
CA ILE A 142 -4.50 7.42 5.36
C ILE A 142 -4.19 7.73 6.81
N ARG A 143 -3.34 6.92 7.44
CA ARG A 143 -2.84 7.15 8.79
C ARG A 143 -1.33 7.27 8.78
N PHE A 144 -0.83 8.31 9.43
CA PHE A 144 0.53 8.33 9.93
C PHE A 144 0.50 8.21 11.44
N GLU A 145 1.27 7.29 11.99
CA GLU A 145 1.63 7.38 13.40
C GLU A 145 2.83 8.31 13.52
N ILE A 146 2.77 9.28 14.43
CA ILE A 146 3.77 10.33 14.52
C ILE A 146 4.20 10.58 15.96
N ASN A 147 5.43 11.06 16.12
CA ASN A 147 5.76 11.94 17.23
C ASN A 147 5.33 13.35 16.85
N PRO A 148 4.34 13.96 17.52
CA PRO A 148 3.93 15.32 17.19
C PRO A 148 4.95 16.37 17.65
N ASN A 149 5.85 16.04 18.59
CA ASN A 149 6.93 16.92 19.11
C ASN A 149 6.47 18.34 19.50
N LEU A 150 5.25 18.45 20.04
CA LEU A 150 4.66 19.73 20.42
C LEU A 150 5.33 20.27 21.70
N THR A 151 5.84 21.50 21.62
CA THR A 151 6.42 22.27 22.73
C THR A 151 5.41 22.46 23.86
N ALA A 152 4.14 22.69 23.53
CA ALA A 152 3.06 22.83 24.50
C ALA A 152 2.63 21.48 25.13
N ALA A 153 3.13 20.35 24.64
CA ALA A 153 2.80 19.01 25.13
C ALA A 153 3.99 18.04 25.06
N PRO A 154 5.10 18.33 25.76
CA PRO A 154 6.38 17.63 25.58
C PRO A 154 6.33 16.14 25.95
N ALA A 155 5.39 15.74 26.80
CA ALA A 155 5.17 14.32 27.15
C ALA A 155 4.38 13.54 26.08
N THR A 156 3.78 14.22 25.09
CA THR A 156 3.00 13.58 24.02
C THR A 156 3.94 13.14 22.90
N THR A 157 4.41 11.91 22.99
CA THR A 157 5.37 11.34 22.02
C THR A 157 4.72 10.48 20.94
N TYR A 158 3.39 10.35 20.96
CA TYR A 158 2.62 9.58 19.99
C TYR A 158 1.29 10.26 19.67
N SER A 159 0.93 10.27 18.39
CA SER A 159 -0.41 10.55 17.90
C SER A 159 -0.64 9.85 16.57
N SER A 160 -1.86 9.40 16.29
CA SER A 160 -2.29 9.11 14.93
C SER A 160 -2.73 10.41 14.24
N MET A 161 -2.05 10.75 13.15
CA MET A 161 -2.44 11.75 12.16
C MET A 161 -3.24 11.05 11.07
N VAL A 162 -4.55 11.30 11.03
CA VAL A 162 -5.49 10.55 10.18
C VAL A 162 -6.15 11.49 9.19
N TRP A 163 -6.15 11.10 7.92
CA TRP A 163 -6.90 11.77 6.85
C TRP A 163 -8.25 11.12 6.65
N ASN A 164 -9.31 11.87 6.88
CA ASN A 164 -10.64 11.51 6.40
C ASN A 164 -10.77 11.96 4.94
N SER A 165 -10.75 10.97 4.04
CA SER A 165 -10.85 11.22 2.61
C SER A 165 -12.12 11.98 2.25
N ALA A 166 -12.03 12.86 1.25
CA ALA A 166 -13.22 13.34 0.58
C ALA A 166 -13.98 12.18 -0.07
N PRO A 167 -15.31 12.29 -0.24
CA PRO A 167 -16.08 11.31 -1.00
C PRO A 167 -15.48 11.06 -2.39
N SER A 168 -15.48 9.80 -2.83
CA SER A 168 -15.17 9.51 -4.22
C SER A 168 -16.23 10.15 -5.12
N PRO A 169 -15.84 10.83 -6.22
CA PRO A 169 -16.80 11.43 -7.16
C PRO A 169 -17.52 10.39 -8.02
N VAL A 170 -17.10 9.12 -7.94
CA VAL A 170 -17.64 8.00 -8.72
C VAL A 170 -17.77 6.75 -7.84
N THR A 171 -18.71 5.88 -8.19
CA THR A 171 -18.85 4.53 -7.63
C THR A 171 -18.68 3.48 -8.71
N ASP A 172 -18.37 2.26 -8.28
CA ASP A 172 -18.31 1.03 -9.07
C ASP A 172 -17.28 1.09 -10.21
N ARG A 173 -16.27 1.95 -10.01
CA ARG A 173 -15.12 2.21 -10.87
C ARG A 173 -14.01 2.89 -10.08
N TRP A 174 -12.80 2.90 -10.63
CA TRP A 174 -11.67 3.61 -10.02
C TRP A 174 -11.84 5.12 -10.07
N SER A 175 -11.61 5.76 -8.93
CA SER A 175 -11.62 7.21 -8.79
C SER A 175 -10.43 7.87 -9.51
N PRO A 176 -10.52 9.17 -9.86
CA PRO A 176 -9.31 9.98 -10.01
C PRO A 176 -8.50 9.99 -8.71
N TYR A 177 -7.26 10.49 -8.78
CA TYR A 177 -6.38 10.58 -7.62
C TYR A 177 -7.01 11.50 -6.56
N LEU A 178 -7.23 10.97 -5.36
CA LEU A 178 -7.71 11.75 -4.22
C LEU A 178 -6.50 12.32 -3.48
N ASN A 179 -6.35 13.64 -3.54
CA ASN A 179 -5.20 14.32 -2.96
C ASN A 179 -5.50 14.74 -1.52
N ALA A 180 -4.86 14.06 -0.56
CA ALA A 180 -5.01 14.34 0.86
C ALA A 180 -4.43 15.69 1.30
N THR A 181 -3.61 16.34 0.46
CA THR A 181 -3.07 17.67 0.78
C THR A 181 -4.01 18.81 0.39
N THR A 182 -5.07 18.53 -0.39
CA THR A 182 -6.01 19.56 -0.90
C THR A 182 -7.48 19.18 -0.73
N THR A 183 -7.80 17.92 -0.42
CA THR A 183 -9.17 17.42 -0.27
C THR A 183 -9.31 16.64 1.03
N GLY A 184 -10.54 16.52 1.52
CA GLY A 184 -10.83 15.90 2.81
C GLY A 184 -10.29 16.73 3.97
N THR A 185 -10.18 16.08 5.12
CA THR A 185 -9.81 16.73 6.39
C THR A 185 -8.91 15.81 7.20
N TRP A 186 -8.14 16.39 8.11
CA TRP A 186 -7.20 15.70 8.95
C TRP A 186 -7.48 15.95 10.43
N TYR A 187 -7.15 14.97 11.26
CA TYR A 187 -7.16 15.13 12.70
C TYR A 187 -6.00 14.38 13.35
N LEU A 188 -5.72 14.76 14.59
CA LEU A 188 -4.80 14.10 15.49
C LEU A 188 -5.58 13.46 16.64
N THR A 189 -5.13 12.29 17.07
CA THR A 189 -5.70 11.62 18.24
C THR A 189 -5.09 12.13 19.55
N GLY A 190 -5.77 11.88 20.66
CA GLY A 190 -5.24 12.12 22.00
C GLY A 190 -4.91 13.60 22.26
N ASN A 191 -3.96 13.82 23.18
CA ASN A 191 -3.60 15.16 23.63
C ASN A 191 -3.07 16.07 22.51
N ALA A 192 -2.40 15.50 21.50
CA ALA A 192 -1.93 16.26 20.34
C ALA A 192 -3.10 16.92 19.58
N GLY A 193 -4.22 16.20 19.40
CA GLY A 193 -5.42 16.76 18.80
C GLY A 193 -6.02 17.91 19.62
N THR A 194 -6.08 17.75 20.94
CA THR A 194 -6.58 18.81 21.84
C THR A 194 -5.71 20.06 21.77
N VAL A 195 -4.38 19.92 21.84
CA VAL A 195 -3.43 21.04 21.87
C VAL A 195 -3.36 21.78 20.54
N THR A 196 -3.45 21.07 19.42
CA THR A 196 -3.46 21.66 18.08
C THR A 196 -4.84 22.19 17.65
N GLY A 197 -5.90 21.80 18.36
CA GLY A 197 -7.29 22.02 17.96
C GLY A 197 -7.77 21.11 16.81
N CYS A 198 -6.89 20.32 16.20
CA CYS A 198 -7.22 19.40 15.11
C CYS A 198 -7.71 18.05 15.65
N THR A 199 -8.94 18.02 16.17
CA THR A 199 -9.56 16.82 16.77
C THR A 199 -10.49 16.11 15.79
N LEU A 200 -10.94 14.90 16.11
CA LEU A 200 -11.91 14.18 15.27
C LEU A 200 -13.22 14.98 15.07
N THR A 201 -13.65 15.76 16.07
CA THR A 201 -14.86 16.59 16.01
C THR A 201 -14.61 17.99 15.42
N ALA A 202 -13.37 18.46 15.43
CA ALA A 202 -12.95 19.75 14.85
C ALA A 202 -11.74 19.51 13.95
N GLN A 203 -12.00 19.00 12.75
CA GLN A 203 -10.95 18.55 11.84
C GLN A 203 -10.34 19.74 11.07
N CYS A 204 -9.08 19.60 10.72
CA CYS A 204 -8.29 20.62 10.03
C CYS A 204 -8.11 20.29 8.55
N THR A 205 -7.94 21.30 7.71
CA THR A 205 -7.32 21.09 6.39
C THR A 205 -5.85 20.70 6.55
N PHE A 206 -5.25 20.11 5.52
CA PHE A 206 -3.82 19.74 5.57
C PHE A 206 -2.89 20.94 5.87
N PRO A 207 -3.06 22.13 5.26
CA PRO A 207 -2.27 23.30 5.63
C PRO A 207 -2.46 23.74 7.09
N GLN A 208 -3.70 23.74 7.60
CA GLN A 208 -3.96 24.08 9.00
C GLN A 208 -3.29 23.11 9.96
N LEU A 209 -3.36 21.81 9.68
CA LEU A 209 -2.68 20.79 10.47
C LEU A 209 -1.16 20.98 10.45
N LYS A 210 -0.56 21.23 9.28
CA LYS A 210 0.89 21.49 9.17
C LYS A 210 1.32 22.73 9.96
N THR A 211 0.51 23.79 9.93
CA THR A 211 0.76 24.99 10.75
C THR A 211 0.66 24.67 12.23
N ALA A 212 -0.36 23.94 12.66
CA ALA A 212 -0.55 23.59 14.07
C ALA A 212 0.55 22.66 14.63
N LEU A 213 1.09 21.77 13.78
CA LEU A 213 2.23 20.92 14.11
C LEU A 213 3.59 21.63 14.03
N ASN A 214 3.66 22.81 13.41
CA ASN A 214 4.88 23.60 13.29
C ASN A 214 4.89 24.72 14.35
N ASP A 215 4.93 24.33 15.62
CA ASP A 215 4.79 25.24 16.78
C ASP A 215 6.07 26.00 17.16
N GLY A 216 7.11 25.94 16.32
CA GLY A 216 8.41 26.55 16.54
C GLY A 216 9.43 25.68 17.30
N GLY A 217 9.02 24.50 17.77
CA GLY A 217 9.87 23.53 18.46
C GLY A 217 10.55 22.51 17.55
N ALA A 218 10.79 21.31 18.11
CA ALA A 218 11.31 20.18 17.36
C ALA A 218 10.31 19.73 16.28
N GLN A 219 10.81 19.28 15.13
CA GLN A 219 9.91 18.91 14.03
C GLN A 219 9.16 17.59 14.34
N PRO A 220 7.87 17.50 14.00
CA PRO A 220 7.12 16.25 14.09
C PRO A 220 7.70 15.19 13.14
N THR A 221 7.81 13.96 13.61
CA THR A 221 8.39 12.82 12.87
C THR A 221 7.40 11.68 12.72
N ILE A 222 7.50 10.93 11.63
CA ILE A 222 6.68 9.76 11.32
C ILE A 222 7.29 8.53 11.97
N TYR A 223 6.45 7.64 12.46
CA TYR A 223 6.81 6.29 12.88
C TYR A 223 6.39 5.26 11.83
N THR A 224 5.20 5.44 11.24
CA THR A 224 4.57 4.46 10.35
C THR A 224 3.62 5.18 9.40
N ALA A 225 3.48 4.66 8.19
CA ALA A 225 2.52 5.13 7.20
C ALA A 225 1.60 3.98 6.77
N GLY A 226 0.31 4.23 6.67
CA GLY A 226 -0.68 3.22 6.28
C GLY A 226 -1.89 3.78 5.55
N VAL A 227 -2.61 2.85 4.92
CA VAL A 227 -3.96 3.01 4.41
C VAL A 227 -4.86 2.02 5.15
N GLY A 228 -6.03 2.48 5.59
CA GLY A 228 -6.91 1.65 6.39
C GLY A 228 -8.38 2.03 6.32
N LYS A 229 -9.19 1.31 7.08
CA LYS A 229 -10.60 1.65 7.34
C LYS A 229 -10.89 1.53 8.82
N GLY A 230 -11.53 2.56 9.36
CA GLY A 230 -11.87 2.70 10.77
C GLY A 230 -13.12 1.91 11.19
N ARG A 231 -13.48 2.11 12.46
CA ARG A 231 -14.56 1.41 13.19
C ARG A 231 -15.97 1.98 12.95
N ASP A 232 -16.14 2.82 11.94
CA ASP A 232 -17.34 3.62 11.70
C ASP A 232 -18.45 2.83 11.02
N TYR A 233 -18.21 2.39 9.78
CA TYR A 233 -19.18 1.63 8.99
C TYR A 233 -18.46 0.51 8.25
N MET A 234 -19.21 -0.53 7.89
CA MET A 234 -18.69 -1.56 7.02
C MET A 234 -18.23 -0.97 5.69
N TRP A 235 -17.19 -1.57 5.12
CA TRP A 235 -16.63 -1.12 3.86
C TRP A 235 -15.89 -2.26 3.18
N ILE A 236 -16.23 -2.51 1.91
CA ILE A 236 -15.63 -3.53 1.07
C ILE A 236 -15.22 -2.87 -0.24
N GLY A 237 -13.93 -2.80 -0.52
CA GLY A 237 -13.44 -2.11 -1.69
C GLY A 237 -11.96 -2.31 -1.92
N ALA A 238 -11.35 -1.35 -2.61
CA ALA A 238 -9.91 -1.38 -2.82
C ALA A 238 -9.29 0.01 -2.92
N VAL A 239 -8.01 0.09 -2.60
CA VAL A 239 -7.15 1.25 -2.80
C VAL A 239 -6.01 0.86 -3.72
N ASP A 240 -5.70 1.71 -4.69
CA ASP A 240 -4.56 1.54 -5.58
C ASP A 240 -3.59 2.72 -5.43
N GLY A 241 -2.33 2.35 -5.16
CA GLY A 241 -1.21 3.23 -4.93
C GLY A 241 -1.36 4.15 -3.72
N LEU A 242 -0.46 4.04 -2.75
CA LEU A 242 -0.24 5.12 -1.79
C LEU A 242 0.86 6.04 -2.32
N ARG A 243 0.52 7.29 -2.67
CA ARG A 243 1.54 8.29 -3.00
C ARG A 243 1.97 9.02 -1.74
N ILE A 244 3.28 9.08 -1.52
CA ILE A 244 3.92 9.96 -0.55
C ILE A 244 5.05 10.71 -1.26
N ASN A 245 4.91 12.03 -1.36
CA ASN A 245 5.78 12.92 -2.10
C ASN A 245 5.95 12.50 -3.57
N ARG A 246 7.18 12.17 -3.95
CA ARG A 246 7.55 11.75 -5.31
C ARG A 246 7.52 10.23 -5.49
N THR A 247 7.12 9.50 -4.46
CA THR A 247 7.10 8.05 -4.45
C THR A 247 5.65 7.57 -4.46
N VAL A 248 5.35 6.64 -5.36
CA VAL A 248 4.10 5.87 -5.38
C VAL A 248 4.44 4.46 -4.94
N TYR A 249 3.81 4.02 -3.86
CA TYR A 249 3.81 2.65 -3.38
C TYR A 249 2.63 1.94 -4.03
N ASP A 250 2.90 1.37 -5.19
CA ASP A 250 1.95 0.72 -6.08
C ASP A 250 1.64 -0.69 -5.56
N PHE A 251 0.35 -0.97 -5.34
CA PHE A 251 -0.11 -2.19 -4.69
C PHE A 251 -0.39 -3.25 -5.75
N GLU A 252 0.43 -4.30 -5.81
CA GLU A 252 0.28 -5.38 -6.77
C GLU A 252 0.06 -6.71 -6.03
N ALA A 253 -0.55 -7.69 -6.70
CA ALA A 253 -0.92 -8.96 -6.07
C ALA A 253 0.29 -9.75 -5.51
N ASP A 254 1.49 -9.50 -6.04
CA ASP A 254 2.75 -10.11 -5.63
C ASP A 254 3.54 -9.28 -4.62
N GLY A 255 3.11 -8.05 -4.30
CA GLY A 255 3.80 -7.18 -3.36
C GLY A 255 3.57 -5.70 -3.64
N VAL A 256 4.20 -4.86 -2.83
CA VAL A 256 4.19 -3.41 -3.03
C VAL A 256 5.42 -3.01 -3.85
N ARG A 257 5.19 -2.28 -4.95
CA ARG A 257 6.23 -1.81 -5.87
C ARG A 257 6.46 -0.33 -5.70
N THR A 258 7.72 0.09 -5.66
CA THR A 258 8.06 1.51 -5.54
C THR A 258 8.24 2.13 -6.92
N ARG A 259 7.50 3.20 -7.21
CA ARG A 259 7.57 3.94 -8.47
C ARG A 259 7.79 5.43 -8.20
N ARG A 260 8.46 6.13 -9.11
CA ARG A 260 8.50 7.61 -9.06
C ARG A 260 7.25 8.18 -9.70
N ALA A 261 6.60 9.12 -9.02
CA ALA A 261 5.55 9.93 -9.61
C ALA A 261 6.16 10.79 -10.73
N GLY A 262 5.53 10.73 -11.91
CA GLY A 262 5.80 11.62 -13.04
C GLY A 262 5.40 13.07 -12.77
#